data_AF-A0A2H4RAP8-F1
#
_entry.id   AF-A0A2H4RAP8-F1
#
_cell.length_a   1.000
_cell.length_b   1.000
_cell.length_c   1.000
_cell.angle_alpha   90.00
_cell.angle_beta   90.00
_cell.angle_gamma   90.00
#
_symmetry.space_group_name_H-M   'P 1'
#
loop_
_entity.id
_entity.type
_entity.pdbx_description
1 polymer ?
#
loop_
_entity_poly.entity_id
_entity_poly.type
_entity_poly.pdbx_seq_one_letter_code
_entity_poly.pdbx_strand_id
1 'polypeptide(L)'
;DLGGCPPHMFYKSAAEKYNLVSFIPRPFAITASHAALIEKYSIAVIKDKDYFKSLADFEHPDSIYWAHEDHDKPEEEVVEEIVKVADMFAVDAITTNNELFIAPMAKACERLGLRGAGVQAAENARDKNKMRAAFNRAGVKSIKNKRVTTLEDFRAALQEIGTPLILKPTYLASSIGVTLIKERETAEAEFNKVNEYLKSINVPKAVTFEAPFIAEEFLQGEYDD
;
A
#
# COMPACT_ATOMS: atom_id res chain seq x y z
N ASP A 1 -4.68 0.96 10.41
CA ASP A 1 -3.62 1.01 9.40
C ASP A 1 -4.17 0.57 8.04
N LEU A 2 -4.17 1.49 7.06
CA LEU A 2 -4.63 1.31 5.66
C LEU A 2 -5.60 0.13 5.46
N GLY A 3 -6.87 0.40 5.75
CA GLY A 3 -7.94 -0.60 5.71
C GLY A 3 -8.55 -0.79 4.33
N GLY A 4 -9.37 -1.83 4.24
CA GLY A 4 -10.26 -2.12 3.12
C GLY A 4 -11.65 -2.39 3.69
N CYS A 5 -12.17 -3.60 3.51
CA CYS A 5 -13.35 -4.02 4.26
C CYS A 5 -13.03 -3.99 5.77
N PRO A 6 -13.86 -3.34 6.62
CA PRO A 6 -13.54 -3.18 8.03
C PRO A 6 -13.63 -4.52 8.78
N PRO A 7 -12.80 -4.74 9.83
CA PRO A 7 -12.75 -6.02 10.55
C PRO A 7 -14.11 -6.52 11.05
N HIS A 8 -14.97 -5.63 11.55
CA HIS A 8 -16.28 -6.00 12.10
C HIS A 8 -17.22 -6.62 11.05
N MET A 9 -16.94 -6.45 9.76
CA MET A 9 -17.69 -7.03 8.66
C MET A 9 -16.93 -8.21 8.03
N PHE A 10 -15.64 -8.03 7.71
CA PHE A 10 -14.85 -9.00 6.94
C PHE A 10 -14.83 -10.39 7.58
N TYR A 11 -14.36 -10.48 8.84
CA TYR A 11 -14.14 -11.77 9.50
C TYR A 11 -15.44 -12.54 9.71
N LYS A 12 -16.49 -11.85 10.19
CA LYS A 12 -17.81 -12.46 10.36
C LYS A 12 -18.35 -12.98 9.02
N SER A 13 -18.32 -12.15 7.97
CA SER A 13 -18.90 -12.50 6.67
C SER A 13 -18.16 -13.66 6.00
N ALA A 14 -16.82 -13.67 6.08
CA ALA A 14 -16.05 -14.74 5.47
C ALA A 14 -16.17 -16.06 6.26
N ALA A 15 -16.20 -16.01 7.59
CA ALA A 15 -16.37 -17.20 8.44
C ALA A 15 -17.76 -17.86 8.30
N GLU A 16 -18.76 -17.18 7.73
CA GLU A 16 -20.07 -17.80 7.44
C GLU A 16 -19.98 -18.93 6.41
N LYS A 17 -18.96 -18.92 5.54
CA LYS A 17 -18.83 -19.90 4.44
C LYS A 17 -17.43 -20.50 4.26
N TYR A 18 -16.41 -19.92 4.88
CA TYR A 18 -15.02 -20.33 4.70
C TYR A 18 -14.33 -20.51 6.05
N ASN A 19 -13.40 -21.46 6.09
CA ASN A 19 -12.48 -21.59 7.22
C ASN A 19 -11.37 -20.56 7.06
N LEU A 20 -11.26 -19.61 7.99
CA LEU A 20 -10.29 -18.53 7.90
C LEU A 20 -8.97 -18.89 8.58
N VAL A 21 -7.87 -18.67 7.86
CA VAL A 21 -6.51 -18.63 8.43
C VAL A 21 -6.03 -17.19 8.34
N SER A 22 -5.63 -16.61 9.47
CA SER A 22 -5.16 -15.23 9.54
C SER A 22 -3.64 -15.18 9.69
N PHE A 23 -2.95 -14.68 8.68
CA PHE A 23 -1.53 -14.33 8.76
C PHE A 23 -1.35 -12.85 9.09
N ILE A 24 -0.54 -12.55 10.10
CA ILE A 24 -0.28 -11.20 10.62
C ILE A 24 1.22 -10.90 10.48
N PRO A 25 1.65 -10.30 9.34
CA PRO A 25 3.06 -9.94 9.13
C PRO A 25 3.50 -8.76 9.99
N ARG A 26 2.56 -7.92 10.46
CA ARG A 26 2.83 -6.75 11.32
C ARG A 26 1.95 -6.78 12.56
N PRO A 27 2.37 -7.46 13.64
CA PRO A 27 1.56 -7.55 14.86
C PRO A 27 1.19 -6.19 15.47
N PHE A 28 2.10 -5.23 15.40
CA PHE A 28 1.91 -3.85 15.85
C PHE A 28 0.86 -3.06 15.06
N ALA A 29 0.44 -3.55 13.88
CA ALA A 29 -0.60 -2.91 13.07
C ALA A 29 -2.03 -3.34 13.45
N ILE A 30 -2.20 -4.16 14.50
CA ILE A 30 -3.48 -4.76 14.90
C ILE A 30 -4.00 -4.13 16.19
N THR A 31 -5.20 -3.55 16.12
CA THR A 31 -5.87 -3.00 17.31
C THR A 31 -6.48 -4.08 18.19
N ALA A 32 -6.80 -3.77 19.44
CA ALA A 32 -7.44 -4.73 20.37
C ALA A 32 -8.75 -5.30 19.80
N SER A 33 -9.60 -4.46 19.22
CA SER A 33 -10.85 -4.88 18.60
C SER A 33 -10.64 -5.72 17.33
N HIS A 34 -9.61 -5.43 16.55
CA HIS A 34 -9.25 -6.22 15.37
C HIS A 34 -8.69 -7.59 15.79
N ALA A 35 -7.79 -7.64 16.77
CA ALA A 35 -7.25 -8.88 17.33
C ALA A 35 -8.36 -9.82 17.83
N ALA A 36 -9.33 -9.28 18.58
CA ALA A 36 -10.47 -10.04 19.08
C ALA A 36 -11.32 -10.66 17.96
N LEU A 37 -11.49 -9.95 16.84
CA LEU A 37 -12.23 -10.46 15.68
C LEU A 37 -11.43 -11.50 14.89
N ILE A 38 -10.12 -11.31 14.76
CA ILE A 38 -9.22 -12.31 14.16
C ILE A 38 -9.34 -13.63 14.91
N GLU A 39 -9.14 -13.60 16.23
CA GLU A 39 -9.18 -14.78 17.10
C GLU A 39 -10.55 -15.47 17.06
N LYS A 40 -11.63 -14.69 17.12
CA LYS A 40 -13.00 -15.22 17.16
C LYS A 40 -13.40 -16.02 15.92
N TYR A 41 -12.91 -15.62 14.74
CA TYR A 41 -13.41 -16.11 13.46
C TYR A 41 -12.39 -16.92 12.66
N SER A 42 -11.12 -16.97 13.09
CA SER A 42 -10.08 -17.74 12.41
C SER A 42 -9.91 -19.11 13.05
N ILE A 43 -9.76 -20.16 12.23
CA ILE A 43 -9.40 -21.50 12.69
C ILE A 43 -7.91 -21.63 13.03
N ALA A 44 -7.08 -20.72 12.51
CA ALA A 44 -5.67 -20.60 12.82
C ALA A 44 -5.21 -19.14 12.67
N VAL A 45 -4.27 -18.73 13.53
CA VAL A 45 -3.67 -17.39 13.52
C VAL A 45 -2.16 -17.54 13.60
N ILE A 46 -1.45 -16.88 12.68
CA ILE A 46 0.00 -16.93 12.56
C ILE A 46 0.48 -15.49 12.59
N LYS A 47 1.32 -15.17 13.56
CA LYS A 47 1.96 -13.87 13.67
C LYS A 47 3.42 -14.02 13.30
N ASP A 48 3.98 -12.99 12.68
CA ASP A 48 5.42 -12.90 12.54
C ASP A 48 6.07 -12.74 13.92
N LYS A 49 6.87 -13.74 14.29
CA LYS A 49 7.47 -13.85 15.62
C LYS A 49 8.60 -12.84 15.84
N ASP A 50 9.20 -12.32 14.77
CA ASP A 50 10.39 -11.46 14.87
C ASP A 50 10.05 -10.09 15.50
N TYR A 51 8.76 -9.76 15.56
CA TYR A 51 8.21 -8.57 16.20
C TYR A 51 7.83 -8.75 17.67
N PHE A 52 8.14 -9.89 18.29
CA PHE A 52 7.94 -10.11 19.73
C PHE A 52 9.29 -10.32 20.43
N LYS A 53 9.80 -9.26 21.09
CA LYS A 53 11.08 -9.24 21.80
C LYS A 53 10.91 -9.13 23.31
N SER A 54 9.73 -8.67 23.75
CA SER A 54 9.38 -8.41 25.14
C SER A 54 7.89 -8.63 25.36
N LEU A 55 7.46 -8.61 26.64
CA LEU A 55 6.03 -8.70 26.99
C LEU A 55 5.20 -7.53 26.45
N ALA A 56 5.81 -6.35 26.28
CA ALA A 56 5.11 -5.18 25.77
C ALA A 56 4.66 -5.34 24.31
N ASP A 57 5.34 -6.19 23.53
CA ASP A 57 5.00 -6.41 22.11
C ASP A 57 3.69 -7.21 21.92
N PHE A 58 3.16 -7.81 23.00
CA PHE A 58 1.87 -8.49 23.00
C PHE A 58 0.69 -7.56 23.24
N GLU A 59 0.94 -6.30 23.62
CA GLU A 59 -0.10 -5.31 23.83
C GLU A 59 -0.71 -4.86 22.50
N HIS A 60 -2.04 -4.73 22.49
CA HIS A 60 -2.78 -4.28 21.33
C HIS A 60 -3.39 -2.90 21.61
N PRO A 61 -3.04 -1.84 20.86
CA PRO A 61 -3.61 -0.52 21.08
C PRO A 61 -5.09 -0.48 20.67
N ASP A 62 -5.86 0.43 21.25
CA ASP A 62 -7.28 0.60 20.89
C ASP A 62 -7.47 1.20 19.50
N SER A 63 -6.49 1.97 19.00
CA SER A 63 -6.61 2.73 17.75
C SER A 63 -5.27 2.84 17.03
N ILE A 64 -5.29 2.56 15.73
CA ILE A 64 -4.14 2.71 14.83
C ILE A 64 -4.62 3.33 13.52
N TYR A 65 -4.21 4.56 13.24
CA TYR A 65 -4.43 5.17 11.92
C TYR A 65 -3.43 4.63 10.89
N TRP A 66 -2.14 4.69 11.23
CA TRP A 66 -1.01 4.22 10.45
C TRP A 66 -0.08 3.42 11.37
N ALA A 67 0.56 2.36 10.86
CA ALA A 67 1.55 1.62 11.65
C ALA A 67 2.91 2.33 11.57
N HIS A 68 3.48 2.70 12.72
CA HIS A 68 4.65 3.56 12.81
C HIS A 68 5.96 2.79 13.03
N GLU A 69 5.87 1.49 13.24
CA GLU A 69 7.00 0.61 13.45
C GLU A 69 7.51 0.05 12.11
N ASP A 70 8.81 -0.21 12.06
CA ASP A 70 9.48 -0.70 10.85
C ASP A 70 9.12 -2.16 10.54
N HIS A 71 9.02 -2.44 9.25
CA HIS A 71 8.92 -3.81 8.73
C HIS A 71 9.95 -4.02 7.62
N ASP A 72 11.12 -4.50 8.01
CA ASP A 72 12.33 -4.49 7.18
C ASP A 72 12.49 -5.69 6.24
N LYS A 73 11.56 -6.64 6.26
CA LYS A 73 11.61 -7.81 5.36
C LYS A 73 11.45 -7.36 3.90
N PRO A 74 12.39 -7.75 3.00
CA PRO A 74 12.26 -7.50 1.58
C PRO A 74 11.04 -8.23 1.00
N GLU A 75 10.58 -7.80 -0.18
CA GLU A 75 9.37 -8.34 -0.81
C GLU A 75 9.41 -9.86 -0.96
N GLU A 76 10.54 -10.41 -1.41
CA GLU A 76 10.70 -11.84 -1.62
C GLU A 76 10.50 -12.66 -0.35
N GLU A 77 11.03 -12.19 0.79
CA GLU A 77 10.87 -12.86 2.08
C GLU A 77 9.40 -12.86 2.52
N VAL A 78 8.69 -11.74 2.32
CA VAL A 78 7.24 -11.67 2.59
C VAL A 78 6.45 -12.62 1.70
N VAL A 79 6.83 -12.75 0.42
CA VAL A 79 6.18 -13.71 -0.50
C VAL A 79 6.40 -15.14 0.00
N GLU A 80 7.62 -15.50 0.39
CA GLU A 80 7.94 -16.82 0.93
C GLU A 80 7.16 -17.12 2.22
N GLU A 81 6.97 -16.14 3.09
CA GLU A 81 6.15 -16.31 4.30
C GLU A 81 4.67 -16.55 3.98
N ILE A 82 4.10 -15.80 3.03
CA ILE A 82 2.73 -16.01 2.57
C ILE A 82 2.57 -17.42 1.98
N VAL A 83 3.51 -17.84 1.12
CA VAL A 83 3.52 -19.18 0.51
C VAL A 83 3.61 -20.25 1.58
N LYS A 84 4.53 -20.10 2.54
CA LYS A 84 4.73 -21.04 3.64
C LYS A 84 3.48 -21.20 4.50
N VAL A 85 2.80 -20.12 4.84
CA VAL A 85 1.54 -20.19 5.61
C VAL A 85 0.44 -20.82 4.76
N ALA A 86 0.32 -20.45 3.49
CA ALA A 86 -0.66 -21.03 2.58
C ALA A 86 -0.50 -22.55 2.45
N ASP A 87 0.73 -23.04 2.28
CA ASP A 87 1.04 -24.48 2.24
C ASP A 87 0.78 -25.18 3.58
N MET A 88 1.14 -24.55 4.70
CA MET A 88 0.96 -25.11 6.05
C MET A 88 -0.50 -25.45 6.35
N PHE A 89 -1.43 -24.67 5.82
CA PHE A 89 -2.87 -24.83 6.04
C PHE A 89 -3.64 -25.28 4.80
N ALA A 90 -2.96 -25.57 3.69
CA ALA A 90 -3.54 -25.95 2.41
C ALA A 90 -4.71 -25.03 1.98
N VAL A 91 -4.45 -23.72 1.92
CA VAL A 91 -5.51 -22.73 1.63
C VAL A 91 -5.95 -22.76 0.16
N ASP A 92 -7.25 -22.58 -0.07
CA ASP A 92 -7.82 -22.50 -1.43
C ASP A 92 -7.76 -21.10 -2.06
N ALA A 93 -7.53 -20.07 -1.23
CA ALA A 93 -7.50 -18.67 -1.66
C ALA A 93 -6.72 -17.80 -0.66
N ILE A 94 -6.20 -16.67 -1.14
CA ILE A 94 -5.52 -15.66 -0.33
C ILE A 94 -6.18 -14.30 -0.63
N THR A 95 -6.41 -13.51 0.41
CA THR A 95 -6.92 -12.15 0.30
C THR A 95 -6.27 -11.24 1.34
N THR A 96 -6.29 -9.93 1.07
CA THR A 96 -5.88 -8.91 2.02
C THR A 96 -6.78 -7.68 1.87
N ASN A 97 -7.03 -7.01 2.99
CA ASN A 97 -7.67 -5.70 3.01
C ASN A 97 -6.66 -4.55 3.04
N ASN A 98 -5.36 -4.86 3.12
CA ASN A 98 -4.32 -3.87 3.29
C ASN A 98 -3.57 -3.61 1.98
N GLU A 99 -3.55 -2.35 1.59
CA GLU A 99 -2.94 -1.83 0.37
C GLU A 99 -1.45 -2.22 0.24
N LEU A 100 -0.70 -2.26 1.34
CA LEU A 100 0.76 -2.44 1.31
C LEU A 100 1.20 -3.88 0.99
N PHE A 101 0.31 -4.87 1.10
CA PHE A 101 0.61 -6.28 0.86
C PHE A 101 0.03 -6.84 -0.45
N ILE A 102 -0.58 -6.00 -1.29
CA ILE A 102 -1.22 -6.43 -2.55
C ILE A 102 -0.23 -7.08 -3.52
N ALA A 103 0.93 -6.47 -3.75
CA ALA A 103 1.94 -7.00 -4.68
C ALA A 103 2.57 -8.32 -4.19
N PRO A 104 3.04 -8.43 -2.92
CA PRO A 104 3.49 -9.71 -2.37
C PRO A 104 2.42 -10.81 -2.44
N MET A 105 1.17 -10.49 -2.10
CA MET A 105 0.07 -11.45 -2.18
C MET A 105 -0.15 -11.98 -3.60
N ALA A 106 -0.11 -11.10 -4.61
CA ALA A 106 -0.28 -11.52 -6.00
C ALA A 106 0.83 -12.47 -6.46
N LYS A 107 2.09 -12.23 -6.04
CA LYS A 107 3.23 -13.12 -6.30
C LYS A 107 3.04 -14.48 -5.63
N ALA A 108 2.59 -14.50 -4.38
CA ALA A 108 2.30 -15.75 -3.68
C ALA A 108 1.17 -16.55 -4.37
N CYS A 109 0.06 -15.89 -4.74
CA CYS A 109 -1.03 -16.55 -5.46
C CYS A 109 -0.55 -17.20 -6.77
N GLU A 110 0.25 -16.49 -7.58
CA GLU A 110 0.77 -17.04 -8.84
C GLU A 110 1.68 -18.26 -8.61
N ARG A 111 2.58 -18.21 -7.61
CA ARG A 111 3.45 -19.34 -7.24
C ARG A 111 2.66 -20.59 -6.83
N LEU A 112 1.55 -20.40 -6.15
CA LEU A 112 0.68 -21.47 -5.66
C LEU A 112 -0.38 -21.93 -6.68
N GLY A 113 -0.46 -21.28 -7.84
CA GLY A 113 -1.54 -21.54 -8.81
C GLY A 113 -2.93 -21.15 -8.31
N LEU A 114 -3.02 -20.26 -7.32
CA LEU A 114 -4.27 -19.74 -6.78
C LEU A 114 -4.73 -18.52 -7.58
N ARG A 115 -6.03 -18.22 -7.51
CA ARG A 115 -6.55 -16.97 -8.08
C ARG A 115 -5.97 -15.78 -7.34
N GLY A 116 -5.58 -14.75 -8.09
CA GLY A 116 -5.09 -13.49 -7.58
C GLY A 116 -5.22 -12.40 -8.63
N ALA A 117 -4.74 -11.20 -8.31
CA ALA A 117 -4.76 -10.07 -9.25
C ALA A 117 -3.90 -10.31 -10.51
N GLY A 118 -2.91 -11.20 -10.43
CA GLY A 118 -1.81 -11.32 -11.39
C GLY A 118 -0.68 -10.35 -11.05
N VAL A 119 0.58 -10.82 -11.11
CA VAL A 119 1.74 -10.07 -10.59
C VAL A 119 1.89 -8.69 -11.24
N GLN A 120 1.91 -8.62 -12.57
CA GLN A 120 2.05 -7.34 -13.26
C GLN A 120 0.87 -6.39 -13.01
N ALA A 121 -0.35 -6.93 -12.90
CA ALA A 121 -1.54 -6.12 -12.64
C ALA A 121 -1.54 -5.56 -11.21
N ALA A 122 -1.10 -6.35 -10.22
CA ALA A 122 -0.92 -5.89 -8.85
C ALA A 122 0.15 -4.80 -8.75
N GLU A 123 1.29 -4.96 -9.43
CA GLU A 123 2.32 -3.90 -9.49
C GLU A 123 1.80 -2.63 -10.17
N ASN A 124 1.06 -2.77 -11.27
CA ASN A 124 0.42 -1.64 -11.95
C ASN A 124 -0.59 -0.93 -11.03
N ALA A 125 -1.26 -1.66 -10.14
CA ALA A 125 -2.21 -1.09 -9.18
C ALA A 125 -1.51 -0.42 -7.98
N ARG A 126 -0.23 -0.71 -7.72
CA ARG A 126 0.47 -0.26 -6.50
C ARG A 126 1.56 0.78 -6.72
N ASP A 127 2.14 0.84 -7.91
CA ASP A 127 3.01 1.96 -8.32
C ASP A 127 2.22 2.93 -9.21
N LYS A 128 2.00 4.16 -8.73
CA LYS A 128 1.23 5.17 -9.47
C LYS A 128 1.85 5.57 -10.82
N ASN A 129 3.16 5.43 -11.04
CA ASN A 129 3.76 5.61 -12.37
C ASN A 129 3.30 4.50 -13.33
N LYS A 130 3.38 3.23 -12.89
CA LYS A 130 2.89 2.10 -13.68
C LYS A 130 1.38 2.20 -13.91
N MET A 131 0.61 2.59 -12.88
CA MET A 131 -0.83 2.82 -12.94
C MET A 131 -1.19 3.86 -13.99
N ARG A 132 -0.57 5.04 -13.93
CA ARG A 132 -0.84 6.13 -14.87
C ARG A 132 -0.46 5.74 -16.30
N ALA A 133 0.66 5.04 -16.48
CA ALA A 133 1.07 4.52 -17.78
C ALA A 133 0.05 3.50 -18.33
N ALA A 134 -0.51 2.64 -17.48
CA ALA A 134 -1.57 1.71 -17.87
C ALA A 134 -2.86 2.42 -18.28
N PHE A 135 -3.30 3.45 -17.52
CA PHE A 135 -4.47 4.26 -17.88
C PHE A 135 -4.29 4.98 -19.21
N ASN A 136 -3.13 5.60 -19.45
CA ASN A 136 -2.85 6.28 -20.72
C ASN A 136 -2.88 5.30 -21.92
N ARG A 137 -2.48 4.03 -21.73
CA ARG A 137 -2.59 2.99 -22.77
C ARG A 137 -4.02 2.45 -22.95
N ALA A 138 -4.84 2.48 -21.90
CA ALA A 138 -6.19 1.91 -21.91
C ALA A 138 -7.23 2.76 -22.67
N GLY A 139 -6.88 3.98 -23.10
CA GLY A 139 -7.78 4.85 -23.86
C GLY A 139 -8.79 5.64 -23.02
N VAL A 140 -8.64 5.65 -21.69
CA VAL A 140 -9.30 6.65 -20.83
C VAL A 140 -8.60 8.01 -20.97
N LYS A 141 -9.17 9.08 -20.40
CA LYS A 141 -8.57 10.44 -20.45
C LYS A 141 -7.10 10.39 -20.02
N SER A 142 -6.21 10.61 -20.99
CA SER A 142 -4.77 10.61 -20.78
C SER A 142 -4.29 11.95 -20.25
N ILE A 143 -3.27 11.92 -19.39
CA ILE A 143 -2.58 13.12 -18.92
C ILE A 143 -1.06 12.94 -18.96
N LYS A 144 -0.35 14.07 -19.12
CA LYS A 144 1.11 14.10 -18.93
C LYS A 144 1.45 13.73 -17.50
N ASN A 145 2.55 13.00 -17.36
CA ASN A 145 3.09 12.59 -16.08
C ASN A 145 4.60 12.31 -16.20
N LYS A 146 5.32 12.47 -15.10
CA LYS A 146 6.76 12.19 -14.97
C LYS A 146 7.08 11.53 -13.65
N ARG A 147 8.05 10.63 -13.71
CA ARG A 147 8.74 10.07 -12.53
C ARG A 147 9.61 11.16 -11.92
N VAL A 148 9.60 11.26 -10.60
CA VAL A 148 10.39 12.26 -9.87
C VAL A 148 11.09 11.59 -8.68
N THR A 149 12.42 11.67 -8.68
CA THR A 149 13.27 11.21 -7.57
C THR A 149 14.07 12.37 -6.99
N THR A 150 14.62 13.23 -7.84
CA THR A 150 15.44 14.38 -7.42
C THR A 150 14.74 15.71 -7.66
N LEU A 151 15.33 16.79 -7.13
CA LEU A 151 14.87 18.15 -7.39
C LEU A 151 14.97 18.49 -8.89
N GLU A 152 16.00 18.00 -9.58
CA GLU A 152 16.17 18.16 -11.02
C GLU A 152 15.05 17.47 -11.82
N ASP A 153 14.66 16.25 -11.43
CA ASP A 153 13.51 15.57 -12.04
C ASP A 153 12.23 16.38 -11.84
N PHE A 154 12.03 16.95 -10.64
CA PHE A 154 10.88 17.79 -10.33
C PHE A 154 10.87 19.07 -11.18
N ARG A 155 12.01 19.76 -11.31
CA ARG A 155 12.14 20.95 -12.17
C ARG A 155 11.78 20.63 -13.62
N ALA A 156 12.28 19.50 -14.15
CA ALA A 156 11.96 19.05 -15.50
C ALA A 156 10.47 18.73 -15.66
N ALA A 157 9.87 18.05 -14.67
CA ALA A 157 8.45 17.74 -14.67
C ALA A 157 7.58 19.02 -14.64
N LEU A 158 7.92 20.00 -13.79
CA LEU A 158 7.22 21.28 -13.69
C LEU A 158 7.31 22.08 -15.00
N GLN A 159 8.45 22.04 -15.69
CA GLN A 159 8.63 22.70 -16.98
C GLN A 159 7.78 22.07 -18.08
N GLU A 160 7.70 20.73 -18.13
CA GLU A 160 7.00 20.00 -19.20
C GLU A 160 5.47 19.94 -19.01
N ILE A 161 5.03 19.79 -17.76
CA ILE A 161 3.61 19.64 -17.39
C ILE A 161 2.96 21.03 -17.20
N GLY A 162 3.66 21.96 -16.55
CA GLY A 162 3.10 23.27 -16.16
C GLY A 162 2.31 23.21 -14.85
N THR A 163 1.63 24.31 -14.51
CA THR A 163 0.74 24.40 -13.34
C THR A 163 -0.71 24.61 -13.80
N PRO A 164 -1.73 24.18 -13.02
CA PRO A 164 -1.61 23.39 -11.78
C PRO A 164 -1.13 21.94 -11.99
N LEU A 165 -0.30 21.45 -11.07
CA LEU A 165 0.30 20.11 -11.10
C LEU A 165 0.06 19.37 -9.78
N ILE A 166 -0.14 18.06 -9.84
CA ILE A 166 -0.17 17.18 -8.67
C ILE A 166 1.17 16.48 -8.53
N LEU A 167 1.82 16.65 -7.38
CA LEU A 167 2.97 15.88 -6.94
C LEU A 167 2.53 14.93 -5.83
N LYS A 168 2.78 13.63 -5.97
CA LYS A 168 2.36 12.66 -4.94
C LYS A 168 3.26 11.43 -4.84
N PRO A 169 3.38 10.82 -3.65
CA PRO A 169 4.07 9.55 -3.48
C PRO A 169 3.44 8.44 -4.31
N THR A 170 4.27 7.61 -4.93
CA THR A 170 3.81 6.58 -5.87
C THR A 170 3.25 5.35 -5.19
N TYR A 171 3.63 5.10 -3.94
CA TYR A 171 3.39 3.84 -3.25
C TYR A 171 2.53 3.92 -1.98
N LEU A 172 2.20 5.13 -1.50
CA LEU A 172 1.36 5.34 -0.30
C LEU A 172 -0.14 5.47 -0.61
N ALA A 173 -0.96 5.65 0.43
CA ALA A 173 -2.40 5.85 0.39
C ALA A 173 -2.85 6.96 1.37
N SER A 174 -4.16 7.12 1.56
CA SER A 174 -4.77 8.12 2.47
C SER A 174 -4.34 9.57 2.21
N SER A 175 -4.09 9.91 0.94
CA SER A 175 -3.61 11.24 0.50
C SER A 175 -2.30 11.70 1.14
N ILE A 176 -1.54 10.80 1.77
CA ILE A 176 -0.25 11.12 2.40
C ILE A 176 0.70 11.68 1.32
N GLY A 177 1.18 12.90 1.54
CA GLY A 177 2.12 13.59 0.64
C GLY A 177 1.53 14.03 -0.71
N VAL A 178 0.21 13.95 -0.91
CA VAL A 178 -0.42 14.49 -2.12
C VAL A 178 -0.43 16.02 -2.03
N THR A 179 0.28 16.68 -2.95
CA THR A 179 0.48 18.13 -2.95
C THR A 179 0.04 18.71 -4.30
N LEU A 180 -0.76 19.78 -4.24
CA LEU A 180 -1.15 20.58 -5.41
C LEU A 180 -0.21 21.77 -5.56
N ILE A 181 0.60 21.75 -6.61
CA ILE A 181 1.51 22.83 -7.00
C ILE A 181 0.77 23.82 -7.90
N LYS A 182 0.53 25.05 -7.43
CA LYS A 182 -0.17 26.10 -8.20
C LYS A 182 0.78 27.17 -8.75
N GLU A 183 1.77 27.54 -7.96
CA GLU A 183 2.69 28.66 -8.23
C GLU A 183 4.08 28.11 -8.50
N ARG A 184 4.77 28.64 -9.52
CA ARG A 184 6.10 28.16 -9.91
C ARG A 184 7.16 28.65 -8.94
N GLU A 185 6.93 29.81 -8.35
CA GLU A 185 7.81 30.54 -7.44
C GLU A 185 8.03 29.76 -6.13
N THR A 186 7.01 29.05 -5.64
CA THR A 186 7.07 28.26 -4.40
C THR A 186 7.28 26.76 -4.62
N ALA A 187 7.20 26.29 -5.87
CA ALA A 187 7.16 24.88 -6.21
C ALA A 187 8.34 24.05 -5.67
N GLU A 188 9.57 24.57 -5.75
CA GLU A 188 10.75 23.84 -5.25
C GLU A 188 10.74 23.69 -3.72
N ALA A 189 10.26 24.72 -3.01
CA ALA A 189 10.13 24.66 -1.55
C ALA A 189 9.08 23.63 -1.13
N GLU A 190 7.97 23.55 -1.88
CA GLU A 190 6.93 22.54 -1.66
C GLU A 190 7.44 21.11 -1.94
N PHE A 191 8.21 20.92 -3.02
CA PHE A 191 8.89 19.66 -3.29
C PHE A 191 9.83 19.26 -2.15
N ASN A 192 10.73 20.16 -1.72
CA ASN A 192 11.67 19.86 -0.65
C ASN A 192 10.96 19.49 0.66
N LYS A 193 9.89 20.22 1.00
CA LYS A 193 9.07 19.94 2.19
C LYS A 193 8.43 18.56 2.12
N VAL A 194 7.81 18.19 1.01
CA VAL A 194 7.15 16.88 0.89
C VAL A 194 8.17 15.74 0.77
N ASN A 195 9.34 15.99 0.17
CA ASN A 195 10.41 15.02 0.09
C ASN A 195 10.97 14.68 1.47
N GLU A 196 11.20 15.67 2.33
CA GLU A 196 11.60 15.42 3.73
C GLU A 196 10.49 14.75 4.53
N TYR A 197 9.24 15.18 4.37
CA TYR A 197 8.09 14.55 5.02
C TYR A 197 7.94 13.07 4.62
N LEU A 198 8.12 12.72 3.35
CA LEU A 198 7.97 11.36 2.87
C LEU A 198 8.98 10.40 3.52
N LYS A 199 10.21 10.87 3.79
CA LYS A 199 11.26 10.08 4.46
C LYS A 199 10.91 9.70 5.90
N SER A 200 9.98 10.43 6.55
CA SER A 200 9.54 10.12 7.91
C SER A 200 8.33 9.18 7.95
N ILE A 201 7.82 8.70 6.81
CA ILE A 201 6.67 7.79 6.77
C ILE A 201 7.17 6.35 6.76
N ASN A 202 6.88 5.61 7.82
CA ASN A 202 7.20 4.19 7.87
C ASN A 202 6.37 3.42 6.85
N VAL A 203 7.03 2.59 6.06
CA VAL A 203 6.42 1.69 5.07
C VAL A 203 7.22 0.39 5.06
N PRO A 204 6.58 -0.78 4.90
CA PRO A 204 7.31 -2.04 4.78
C PRO A 204 8.30 -2.00 3.62
N LYS A 205 9.50 -2.55 3.82
CA LYS A 205 10.53 -2.67 2.76
C LYS A 205 10.07 -3.52 1.57
N ALA A 206 9.05 -4.35 1.78
CA ALA A 206 8.36 -5.09 0.72
C ALA A 206 7.66 -4.20 -0.31
N VAL A 207 7.40 -2.92 0.01
CA VAL A 207 6.82 -1.96 -0.94
C VAL A 207 7.92 -1.39 -1.82
N THR A 208 7.93 -1.82 -3.08
CA THR A 208 8.87 -1.36 -4.11
C THR A 208 8.20 -0.44 -5.12
N PHE A 209 8.99 0.44 -5.76
CA PHE A 209 8.51 1.45 -6.70
C PHE A 209 9.64 1.92 -7.63
N GLU A 210 9.29 2.45 -8.80
CA GLU A 210 10.26 2.95 -9.78
C GLU A 210 10.88 4.30 -9.40
N ALA A 211 10.07 5.18 -8.81
CA ALA A 211 10.46 6.50 -8.32
C ALA A 211 9.56 6.88 -7.14
N PRO A 212 10.04 7.65 -6.14
CA PRO A 212 9.26 7.97 -4.95
C PRO A 212 8.05 8.86 -5.26
N PHE A 213 8.15 9.73 -6.26
CA PHE A 213 7.07 10.62 -6.67
C PHE A 213 6.65 10.42 -8.13
N ILE A 214 5.40 10.76 -8.37
CA ILE A 214 4.84 11.07 -9.69
C ILE A 214 4.39 12.52 -9.68
N ALA A 215 4.82 13.27 -10.69
CA ALA A 215 4.26 14.57 -11.05
C ALA A 215 3.29 14.37 -12.22
N GLU A 216 2.06 14.85 -12.12
CA GLU A 216 1.03 14.69 -13.15
C GLU A 216 0.12 15.92 -13.27
N GLU A 217 -0.57 16.06 -14.40
CA GLU A 217 -1.55 17.15 -14.57
C GLU A 217 -2.64 17.08 -13.51
N PHE A 218 -3.04 18.26 -13.01
CA PHE A 218 -4.22 18.37 -12.18
C PHE A 218 -5.48 18.12 -13.01
N LEU A 219 -6.29 17.15 -12.61
CA LEU A 219 -7.57 16.86 -13.23
C LEU A 219 -8.63 17.83 -12.68
N GLN A 220 -8.92 18.89 -13.45
CA GLN A 220 -9.98 19.83 -13.14
C GLN A 220 -11.35 19.12 -13.16
N GLY A 221 -12.10 19.26 -12.07
CA GLY A 221 -13.51 18.89 -12.03
C GLY A 221 -14.36 19.95 -12.73
N GLU A 222 -15.33 19.50 -13.51
CA GLU A 222 -16.44 20.33 -14.00
C GLU A 222 -17.64 20.04 -13.10
N TYR A 223 -18.22 21.09 -12.52
CA TYR A 223 -19.45 21.03 -11.77
C TYR A 223 -20.45 21.91 -12.52
N ASP A 224 -21.60 21.36 -12.88
CA ASP A 224 -22.73 22.16 -13.33
C ASP A 224 -23.26 22.90 -12.09
N ASP A 225 -23.23 24.24 -12.10
CA ASP A 225 -23.78 25.10 -11.06
C ASP A 225 -25.31 24.94 -10.91
#